data_AF-A0A2D6F1V7-F1
#
_entry.id   AF-A0A2D6F1V7-F1
#
_cell.length_a   1.000
_cell.length_b   1.000
_cell.length_c   1.000
_cell.angle_alpha   90.00
_cell.angle_beta   90.00
_cell.angle_gamma   90.00
#
_symmetry.space_group_name_H-M   'P 1'
#
loop_
_entity.id
_entity.type
_entity.pdbx_description
1 polymer ?
#
loop_
_entity_poly.entity_id
_entity_poly.type
_entity_poly.pdbx_seq_one_letter_code
_entity_poly.pdbx_strand_id
1 'polypeptide(L)'
;MKPNFVLIVTMFVSILFFVVPISAEPSFIVTVDNPNEEITCGCPDLNNDGIINLFDLTSTYHSADQTLDQAGYNALMDLNNDHIINNRDLDCIGGRFGQQSNTLSECTVDGEEQLSNDVELFTPTRFKQKIQTCLRFSGDNDESYANKFYWIDLKIGNTNVIHKGEGKIGDNLEKVGCTFRSELTLSDLEFEMIESIYSSSAVPVMVRLRTNSVDDESSSSLVVRDQKTVNFDIEITSMTVKNGGRQLSKTGEEVMQGEFLDFEVYLSDKGKTVNAGTVDIVHENKLIETINLDCKNQFKCVGTWHTVNAPLDDNTLTFNPIILDESGASVSTSEDYDILIRGFDPSFCKEVIPGFNDISANRVNIVFLGFGYEDEDKISGMEKFRSIIERFVDQNGVNDGLLSVTPFKENSNKFNFWYIDKISPLSHCALLKKGKSGVCSDKDDLAQHCFMSNKHVSHIIDSEFISTGGNPLQHSARYIDLRPEATENDRMLRIRVYVHEFGHQFRRLMDEYATKDHPQTNKNKRNCYDGPQRTVNECLENAQWKDFIGQGTGDLEVGCYESCNTVETPFFRSTKKSIMRSITGDQYGFGAWNEHLLREKLDQFTGVPA
;
A
#
# COMPACT_ATOMS: atom_id res chain seq x y z
N MET A 1 85.16 43.29 5.61
CA MET A 1 85.16 43.50 4.14
C MET A 1 83.75 43.25 3.63
N LYS A 2 83.16 44.25 2.95
CA LYS A 2 82.05 44.10 1.95
C LYS A 2 82.59 43.37 0.70
N PRO A 3 81.80 42.95 -0.34
CA PRO A 3 80.44 43.39 -0.75
C PRO A 3 79.45 42.25 -1.16
N ASN A 4 78.13 42.43 -1.02
CA ASN A 4 77.06 42.93 -1.95
C ASN A 4 76.43 41.88 -2.90
N PHE A 5 75.08 41.78 -2.85
CA PHE A 5 74.06 41.64 -3.93
C PHE A 5 72.77 41.17 -3.20
N VAL A 6 71.75 41.97 -2.84
CA VAL A 6 70.77 42.79 -3.58
C VAL A 6 70.01 42.04 -4.69
N LEU A 7 68.81 41.56 -4.36
CA LEU A 7 67.64 41.66 -5.24
C LEU A 7 66.36 41.79 -4.38
N ILE A 8 65.72 42.94 -4.51
CA ILE A 8 64.42 43.30 -3.94
C ILE A 8 63.40 43.12 -5.08
N VAL A 9 62.33 42.36 -4.85
CA VAL A 9 61.13 42.39 -5.69
C VAL A 9 59.97 42.81 -4.79
N THR A 10 59.68 44.11 -4.83
CA THR A 10 58.48 44.74 -4.29
C THR A 10 57.37 44.57 -5.33
N MET A 11 56.31 43.82 -5.00
CA MET A 11 55.09 43.81 -5.81
C MET A 11 54.08 44.76 -5.18
N PHE A 12 53.72 45.78 -5.95
CA PHE A 12 52.76 46.83 -5.63
C PHE A 12 51.35 46.23 -5.46
N VAL A 13 50.72 46.51 -4.32
CA VAL A 13 49.28 46.33 -4.11
C VAL A 13 48.59 47.60 -4.60
N SER A 14 48.05 47.56 -5.82
CA SER A 14 47.13 48.58 -6.33
C SER A 14 45.71 48.22 -5.91
N ILE A 15 45.21 48.89 -4.87
CA ILE A 15 43.78 48.89 -4.51
C ILE A 15 43.07 49.80 -5.51
N LEU A 16 42.44 49.22 -6.53
CA LEU A 16 41.43 49.89 -7.34
C LEU A 16 40.09 49.79 -6.60
N PHE A 17 39.57 50.92 -6.14
CA PHE A 17 38.18 51.06 -5.75
C PHE A 17 37.31 50.97 -7.03
N PHE A 18 36.72 49.81 -7.28
CA PHE A 18 35.55 49.72 -8.14
C PHE A 18 34.33 50.14 -7.33
N VAL A 19 33.83 51.35 -7.61
CA VAL A 19 32.47 51.75 -7.24
C VAL A 19 31.53 50.91 -8.10
N VAL A 20 30.96 49.86 -7.51
CA VAL A 20 29.87 49.09 -8.12
C VAL A 20 28.63 49.99 -8.10
N PRO A 21 27.97 50.25 -9.24
CA PRO A 21 26.67 50.92 -9.22
C PRO A 21 25.69 50.01 -8.51
N ILE A 22 25.05 50.54 -7.46
CA ILE A 22 23.92 49.92 -6.77
C ILE A 22 22.86 49.66 -7.84
N SER A 23 22.66 48.38 -8.16
CA SER A 23 21.54 47.91 -8.98
C SER A 23 20.26 48.34 -8.28
N ALA A 24 19.40 49.06 -9.02
CA ALA A 24 18.04 49.32 -8.59
C ALA A 24 17.37 47.98 -8.27
N GLU A 25 16.63 47.95 -7.14
CA GLU A 25 15.80 46.81 -6.77
C GLU A 25 14.81 46.52 -7.91
N PRO A 26 14.56 45.24 -8.26
CA PRO A 26 13.49 44.90 -9.18
C PRO A 26 12.17 45.37 -8.54
N SER A 27 11.48 46.28 -9.20
CA SER A 27 10.12 46.64 -8.84
C SER A 27 9.25 45.44 -9.16
N PHE A 28 8.83 44.73 -8.13
CA PHE A 28 7.83 43.68 -8.23
C PHE A 28 6.48 44.34 -8.53
N ILE A 29 6.10 44.37 -9.80
CA ILE A 29 4.75 44.78 -10.21
C ILE A 29 3.85 43.58 -9.94
N VAL A 30 3.14 43.59 -8.81
CA VAL A 30 1.98 42.72 -8.61
C VAL A 30 0.85 43.32 -9.45
N THR A 31 0.63 42.79 -10.64
CA THR A 31 -0.62 42.99 -11.36
C THR A 31 -1.71 42.31 -10.56
N VAL A 32 -2.49 43.09 -9.82
CA VAL A 32 -3.73 42.60 -9.21
C VAL A 32 -4.75 42.53 -10.32
N ASP A 33 -5.02 41.32 -10.75
CA ASP A 33 -6.05 41.01 -11.71
C ASP A 33 -7.42 41.55 -11.27
N ASN A 34 -8.18 42.09 -12.22
CA ASN A 34 -9.54 42.53 -11.99
C ASN A 34 -10.43 41.27 -11.81
N PRO A 35 -11.02 41.04 -10.62
CA PRO A 35 -11.79 39.82 -10.34
C PRO A 35 -13.11 39.71 -11.11
N ASN A 36 -13.43 40.68 -11.97
CA ASN A 36 -14.67 40.71 -12.76
C ASN A 36 -14.43 40.56 -14.27
N GLU A 37 -13.20 40.25 -14.70
CA GLU A 37 -12.94 39.98 -16.12
C GLU A 37 -13.34 38.53 -16.44
N GLU A 38 -14.25 38.38 -17.39
CA GLU A 38 -14.77 37.08 -17.83
C GLU A 38 -13.65 36.33 -18.56
N ILE A 39 -13.14 35.25 -17.94
CA ILE A 39 -12.04 34.46 -18.49
C ILE A 39 -12.53 33.76 -19.76
N THR A 40 -11.94 34.08 -20.90
CA THR A 40 -12.22 33.39 -22.17
C THR A 40 -11.19 32.26 -22.31
N CYS A 41 -11.65 31.01 -22.30
CA CYS A 41 -10.79 29.83 -22.37
C CYS A 41 -10.76 29.23 -23.77
N GLY A 42 -9.60 28.75 -24.21
CA GLY A 42 -9.43 27.82 -25.32
C GLY A 42 -9.87 26.40 -24.96
N CYS A 43 -9.67 25.45 -25.87
CA CYS A 43 -10.10 24.06 -25.66
C CYS A 43 -9.33 23.38 -24.52
N PRO A 44 -10.01 22.93 -23.44
CA PRO A 44 -9.35 22.29 -22.30
C PRO A 44 -9.02 20.80 -22.49
N ASP A 45 -9.32 20.20 -23.65
CA ASP A 45 -8.95 18.81 -24.02
C ASP A 45 -7.56 18.82 -24.68
N LEU A 46 -6.52 18.65 -23.87
CA LEU A 46 -5.12 18.86 -24.25
C LEU A 46 -4.51 17.66 -24.97
N ASN A 47 -5.01 16.45 -24.70
CA ASN A 47 -4.58 15.23 -25.36
C ASN A 47 -5.48 14.84 -26.55
N ASN A 48 -6.57 15.57 -26.77
CA ASN A 48 -7.55 15.38 -27.84
C ASN A 48 -8.16 13.97 -27.81
N ASP A 49 -8.45 13.45 -26.60
CA ASP A 49 -9.09 12.16 -26.38
C ASP A 49 -10.62 12.23 -26.39
N GLY A 50 -11.18 13.44 -26.46
CA GLY A 50 -12.61 13.69 -26.51
C GLY A 50 -13.24 14.01 -25.15
N ILE A 51 -12.50 13.89 -24.03
CA ILE A 51 -13.05 14.02 -22.68
C ILE A 51 -12.08 14.80 -21.79
N ILE A 52 -12.56 15.91 -21.21
CA ILE A 52 -11.75 16.73 -20.30
C ILE A 52 -11.65 16.01 -18.95
N ASN A 53 -10.46 15.55 -18.60
CA ASN A 53 -10.25 14.66 -17.47
C ASN A 53 -8.98 14.99 -16.66
N LEU A 54 -8.57 14.06 -15.78
CA LEU A 54 -7.44 14.26 -14.88
C LEU A 54 -6.11 14.43 -15.64
N PHE A 55 -5.98 13.83 -16.83
CA PHE A 55 -4.81 13.98 -17.67
C PHE A 55 -4.62 15.44 -18.10
N ASP A 56 -5.68 16.11 -18.56
CA ASP A 56 -5.62 17.52 -18.98
C ASP A 56 -5.22 18.42 -17.80
N LEU A 57 -5.88 18.20 -16.65
CA LEU A 57 -5.62 18.98 -15.45
C LEU A 57 -4.17 18.83 -14.95
N THR A 58 -3.68 17.59 -14.88
CA THR A 58 -2.31 17.30 -14.43
C THR A 58 -1.27 17.82 -15.42
N SER A 59 -1.56 17.76 -16.72
CA SER A 59 -0.71 18.31 -17.77
C SER A 59 -0.53 19.83 -17.62
N THR A 60 -1.61 20.58 -17.43
CA THR A 60 -1.53 22.03 -17.17
C THR A 60 -0.84 22.34 -15.84
N TYR A 61 -1.13 21.56 -14.80
CA TYR A 61 -0.51 21.74 -13.48
C TYR A 61 1.01 21.57 -13.52
N HIS A 62 1.51 20.60 -14.30
CA HIS A 62 2.95 20.38 -14.46
C HIS A 62 3.67 21.53 -15.18
N SER A 63 2.94 22.37 -15.90
CA SER A 63 3.45 23.57 -16.56
C SER A 63 3.09 24.88 -15.84
N ALA A 64 2.53 24.81 -14.63
CA ALA A 64 2.23 26.00 -13.84
C ALA A 64 3.47 26.88 -13.61
N ASP A 65 3.25 28.19 -13.52
CA ASP A 65 4.23 29.27 -13.40
C ASP A 65 5.18 29.43 -14.60
N GLN A 66 4.92 28.75 -15.72
CA GLN A 66 5.67 28.94 -16.94
C GLN A 66 5.20 30.18 -17.71
N THR A 67 6.14 31.02 -18.11
CA THR A 67 5.91 32.21 -18.94
C THR A 67 6.44 31.99 -20.36
N LEU A 68 5.87 32.69 -21.35
CA LEU A 68 6.22 32.54 -22.78
C LEU A 68 7.73 32.62 -23.10
N ASP A 69 8.53 33.31 -22.28
CA ASP A 69 9.98 33.45 -22.44
C ASP A 69 10.82 32.32 -21.81
N GLN A 70 10.20 31.39 -21.09
CA GLN A 70 10.87 30.27 -20.45
C GLN A 70 11.01 29.05 -21.37
N ALA A 71 12.18 28.41 -21.33
CA ALA A 71 12.42 27.14 -22.00
C ALA A 71 11.57 26.04 -21.36
N GLY A 72 10.48 25.65 -22.00
CA GLY A 72 9.52 24.67 -21.49
C GLY A 72 8.06 25.11 -21.60
N TYR A 73 7.80 26.41 -21.82
CA TYR A 73 6.45 26.93 -22.02
C TYR A 73 5.76 26.22 -23.20
N ASN A 74 4.54 25.76 -22.95
CA ASN A 74 3.70 25.10 -23.93
C ASN A 74 2.42 25.92 -24.16
N ALA A 75 2.32 26.53 -25.34
CA ALA A 75 1.18 27.38 -25.69
C ALA A 75 -0.18 26.66 -25.68
N LEU A 76 -0.21 25.32 -25.68
CA LEU A 76 -1.45 24.55 -25.54
C LEU A 76 -2.01 24.58 -24.11
N MET A 77 -1.16 24.79 -23.11
CA MET A 77 -1.53 24.80 -21.68
C MET A 77 -1.87 26.20 -21.16
N ASP A 78 -1.59 27.24 -21.95
CA ASP A 78 -2.01 28.63 -21.71
C ASP A 78 -3.41 28.83 -22.31
N LEU A 79 -4.41 28.31 -21.60
CA LEU A 79 -5.78 28.21 -22.06
C LEU A 79 -6.48 29.57 -22.11
N ASN A 80 -6.05 30.56 -21.33
CA ASN A 80 -6.60 31.92 -21.44
C ASN A 80 -5.77 32.85 -22.34
N ASN A 81 -4.64 32.36 -22.86
CA ASN A 81 -3.70 33.06 -23.74
C ASN A 81 -3.18 34.38 -23.13
N ASP A 82 -2.90 34.38 -21.81
CA ASP A 82 -2.34 35.51 -21.07
C ASP A 82 -0.79 35.49 -20.99
N HIS A 83 -0.17 34.50 -21.63
CA HIS A 83 1.27 34.23 -21.67
C HIS A 83 1.87 33.72 -20.36
N ILE A 84 1.03 33.28 -19.41
CA ILE A 84 1.42 32.75 -18.11
C ILE A 84 0.54 31.54 -17.76
N ILE A 85 1.10 30.34 -17.77
CA ILE A 85 0.36 29.14 -17.34
C ILE A 85 0.19 29.18 -15.83
N ASN A 86 -1.02 29.39 -15.31
CA ASN A 86 -1.28 29.58 -13.89
C ASN A 86 -2.66 29.02 -13.47
N ASN A 87 -3.15 29.41 -12.29
CA ASN A 87 -4.42 28.93 -11.77
C ASN A 87 -5.63 29.29 -12.66
N ARG A 88 -5.55 30.34 -13.47
CA ARG A 88 -6.60 30.70 -14.43
C ARG A 88 -6.76 29.65 -15.52
N ASP A 89 -5.67 29.04 -15.97
CA ASP A 89 -5.72 27.93 -16.93
C ASP A 89 -6.27 26.66 -16.28
N LEU A 90 -5.92 26.42 -15.01
CA LEU A 90 -6.51 25.33 -14.23
C LEU A 90 -8.03 25.52 -14.04
N ASP A 91 -8.49 26.76 -13.83
CA ASP A 91 -9.91 27.08 -13.73
C ASP A 91 -10.66 26.82 -15.04
N CYS A 92 -10.02 27.05 -16.20
CA CYS A 92 -10.57 26.68 -17.52
C CYS A 92 -10.87 25.18 -17.62
N ILE A 93 -9.99 24.32 -17.11
CA ILE A 93 -10.18 22.86 -17.08
C ILE A 93 -11.20 22.47 -16.01
N GLY A 94 -11.07 23.02 -14.79
CA GLY A 94 -11.94 22.71 -13.66
C GLY A 94 -13.42 23.02 -13.93
N GLY A 95 -13.70 24.11 -14.65
CA GLY A 95 -15.06 24.49 -15.07
C GLY A 95 -15.70 23.57 -16.10
N ARG A 96 -14.91 22.66 -16.72
CA ARG A 96 -15.33 21.76 -17.80
C ARG A 96 -15.01 20.27 -17.53
N PHE A 97 -14.53 19.94 -16.33
CA PHE A 97 -14.13 18.57 -15.98
C PHE A 97 -15.28 17.57 -16.19
N GLY A 98 -14.98 16.48 -16.90
CA GLY A 98 -15.93 15.42 -17.28
C GLY A 98 -16.81 15.73 -18.50
N GLN A 99 -16.69 16.91 -19.12
CA GLN A 99 -17.42 17.23 -20.34
C GLN A 99 -16.74 16.64 -21.57
N GLN A 100 -17.54 16.30 -22.59
CA GLN A 100 -17.06 15.85 -23.89
C GLN A 100 -16.59 17.07 -24.69
N SER A 101 -15.37 17.06 -25.22
CA SER A 101 -14.79 18.23 -25.90
C SER A 101 -15.60 18.65 -27.13
N ASN A 102 -16.23 17.71 -27.84
CA ASN A 102 -17.13 18.00 -28.96
C ASN A 102 -18.42 18.78 -28.59
N THR A 103 -18.73 18.93 -27.30
CA THR A 103 -19.84 19.77 -26.82
C THR A 103 -19.44 21.21 -26.54
N LEU A 104 -18.13 21.51 -26.62
CA LEU A 104 -17.58 22.85 -26.39
C LEU A 104 -17.30 23.55 -27.72
N SER A 105 -17.81 24.77 -27.85
CA SER A 105 -17.57 25.62 -29.02
C SER A 105 -16.07 25.92 -29.21
N GLU A 106 -15.34 26.06 -28.12
CA GLU A 106 -13.91 26.34 -28.08
C GLU A 106 -13.04 25.15 -28.54
N CYS A 107 -13.60 23.94 -28.56
CA CYS A 107 -12.93 22.70 -29.00
C CYS A 107 -13.33 22.24 -30.40
N THR A 108 -14.38 22.83 -30.98
CA THR A 108 -14.81 22.48 -32.33
C THR A 108 -13.96 23.26 -33.33
N VAL A 109 -13.07 22.55 -34.03
CA VAL A 109 -12.31 23.14 -35.14
C VAL A 109 -13.33 23.51 -36.21
N ASP A 110 -13.54 24.82 -36.44
CA ASP A 110 -14.40 25.34 -37.51
C ASP A 110 -13.89 24.83 -38.86
N GLY A 111 -14.39 23.67 -39.25
CA GLY A 111 -13.83 22.87 -40.32
C GLY A 111 -14.81 21.84 -40.85
N GLU A 112 -16.11 22.12 -40.85
CA GLU A 112 -17.07 21.64 -41.85
C GLU A 112 -18.47 22.24 -41.59
N GLU A 113 -18.97 23.04 -42.54
CA GLU A 113 -20.40 23.35 -42.65
C GLU A 113 -21.20 22.03 -42.73
N GLN A 114 -22.13 21.76 -41.81
CA GLN A 114 -23.54 21.55 -42.14
C GLN A 114 -24.46 21.15 -40.96
N LEU A 115 -25.56 21.92 -40.89
CA LEU A 115 -26.96 21.54 -40.67
C LEU A 115 -27.46 21.12 -39.27
N SER A 116 -28.25 22.05 -38.74
CA SER A 116 -29.28 21.95 -37.70
C SER A 116 -30.04 20.63 -37.60
N ASN A 117 -30.35 20.23 -36.37
CA ASN A 117 -31.70 19.79 -36.00
C ASN A 117 -31.98 20.11 -34.54
N ASP A 118 -33.11 20.80 -34.32
CA ASP A 118 -33.69 21.15 -33.04
C ASP A 118 -34.07 19.89 -32.23
N VAL A 119 -33.78 19.89 -30.93
CA VAL A 119 -34.40 18.98 -29.95
C VAL A 119 -34.91 19.82 -28.77
N GLU A 120 -36.23 19.82 -28.59
CA GLU A 120 -36.91 20.45 -27.46
C GLU A 120 -36.58 19.74 -26.14
N LEU A 121 -36.23 20.55 -25.13
CA LEU A 121 -36.01 20.14 -23.74
C LEU A 121 -37.32 19.69 -23.06
N PHE A 122 -37.37 18.43 -22.61
CA PHE A 122 -38.32 17.97 -21.59
C PHE A 122 -37.86 18.40 -20.19
N THR A 123 -38.79 18.92 -19.39
CA THR A 123 -38.58 19.23 -17.96
C THR A 123 -38.75 17.96 -17.11
N PRO A 124 -37.90 17.69 -16.09
CA PRO A 124 -38.13 16.57 -15.19
C PRO A 124 -39.17 16.90 -14.13
N THR A 125 -40.14 16.01 -14.00
CA THR A 125 -41.15 16.01 -12.94
C THR A 125 -40.50 15.52 -11.64
N ARG A 126 -40.70 16.24 -10.53
CA ARG A 126 -40.12 15.93 -9.21
C ARG A 126 -40.64 14.57 -8.67
N PHE A 127 -39.75 13.62 -8.46
CA PHE A 127 -40.01 12.42 -7.65
C PHE A 127 -39.77 12.73 -6.16
N LYS A 128 -40.73 12.35 -5.30
CA LYS A 128 -40.54 12.31 -3.84
C LYS A 128 -40.44 10.85 -3.42
N GLN A 129 -39.30 10.43 -2.89
CA GLN A 129 -39.15 9.11 -2.29
C GLN A 129 -38.86 9.24 -0.79
N LYS A 130 -39.54 8.41 0.00
CA LYS A 130 -39.39 8.35 1.46
C LYS A 130 -38.33 7.30 1.78
N ILE A 131 -37.25 7.68 2.45
CA ILE A 131 -36.26 6.73 2.95
C ILE A 131 -36.51 6.53 4.45
N GLN A 132 -36.65 5.27 4.87
CA GLN A 132 -36.76 4.88 6.27
C GLN A 132 -35.56 3.98 6.61
N THR A 133 -34.61 4.51 7.37
CA THR A 133 -33.42 3.76 7.80
C THR A 133 -33.67 3.15 9.18
N CYS A 134 -33.45 1.84 9.32
CA CYS A 134 -33.48 1.13 10.61
C CYS A 134 -32.12 0.51 10.88
N LEU A 135 -31.49 0.85 12.00
CA LEU A 135 -30.27 0.20 12.47
C LEU A 135 -30.63 -0.98 13.36
N ARG A 136 -30.01 -2.15 13.12
CA ARG A 136 -30.15 -3.34 13.96
C ARG A 136 -28.78 -3.72 14.50
N PHE A 137 -28.69 -3.89 15.81
CA PHE A 137 -27.49 -4.39 16.48
C PHE A 137 -27.72 -5.87 16.83
N SER A 138 -26.78 -6.74 16.49
CA SER A 138 -26.72 -8.12 16.99
C SER A 138 -25.44 -8.29 17.79
N GLY A 139 -25.55 -8.66 19.06
CA GLY A 139 -24.43 -9.11 19.88
C GLY A 139 -24.79 -10.44 20.54
N ASP A 140 -23.79 -11.29 20.77
CA ASP A 140 -23.95 -12.48 21.58
C ASP A 140 -24.31 -12.10 23.03
N ASN A 141 -25.12 -12.93 23.69
CA ASN A 141 -25.64 -12.73 25.05
C ASN A 141 -24.52 -12.83 26.11
N ASP A 142 -23.59 -11.88 26.12
CA ASP A 142 -22.61 -11.71 27.18
C ASP A 142 -23.08 -10.58 28.12
N GLU A 143 -23.40 -10.93 29.37
CA GLU A 143 -23.93 -10.01 30.40
C GLU A 143 -22.97 -8.85 30.75
N SER A 144 -21.74 -8.86 30.22
CA SER A 144 -20.72 -7.83 30.45
C SER A 144 -20.95 -6.49 29.71
N TYR A 145 -21.98 -6.36 28.88
CA TYR A 145 -22.25 -5.14 28.09
C TYR A 145 -23.33 -4.20 28.65
N ALA A 146 -23.93 -4.51 29.80
CA ALA A 146 -24.85 -3.59 30.45
C ALA A 146 -24.12 -2.32 30.93
N ASN A 147 -24.44 -1.17 30.29
CA ASN A 147 -23.94 0.19 30.55
C ASN A 147 -22.81 0.73 29.65
N LYS A 148 -22.90 0.57 28.33
CA LYS A 148 -22.11 1.40 27.39
C LYS A 148 -22.97 2.47 26.74
N PHE A 149 -22.44 3.70 26.71
CA PHE A 149 -23.00 4.84 25.99
C PHE A 149 -22.36 4.92 24.62
N TYR A 150 -23.13 5.29 23.60
CA TYR A 150 -22.63 5.50 22.25
C TYR A 150 -22.92 6.93 21.80
N TRP A 151 -21.97 7.51 21.08
CA TRP A 151 -22.09 8.82 20.44
C TRP A 151 -22.11 8.59 18.94
N ILE A 152 -23.02 9.28 18.24
CA ILE A 152 -23.08 9.28 16.79
C ILE A 152 -22.98 10.75 16.36
N ASP A 153 -21.91 11.08 15.68
CA ASP A 153 -21.76 12.37 15.02
C ASP A 153 -22.30 12.25 13.60
N LEU A 154 -23.23 13.14 13.24
CA LEU A 154 -23.76 13.28 11.89
C LEU A 154 -23.44 14.70 11.41
N LYS A 155 -22.74 14.79 10.29
CA LYS A 155 -22.39 16.04 9.64
C LYS A 155 -23.34 16.26 8.46
N ILE A 156 -23.98 17.43 8.41
CA ILE A 156 -24.90 17.81 7.34
C ILE A 156 -24.43 19.18 6.82
N GLY A 157 -23.82 19.18 5.63
CA GLY A 157 -23.10 20.33 5.08
C GLY A 157 -21.99 20.82 6.02
N ASN A 158 -21.82 22.14 6.13
CA ASN A 158 -20.79 22.77 6.97
C ASN A 158 -21.13 22.86 8.47
N THR A 159 -22.17 22.15 8.93
CA THR A 159 -22.64 22.23 10.33
C THR A 159 -22.45 20.90 11.04
N ASN A 160 -21.76 20.92 12.18
CA ASN A 160 -21.70 19.77 13.09
C ASN A 160 -22.97 19.76 13.95
N VAL A 161 -23.77 18.70 13.86
CA VAL A 161 -24.90 18.48 14.75
C VAL A 161 -24.54 17.37 15.73
N ILE A 162 -24.19 17.75 16.95
CA ILE A 162 -23.95 16.81 18.04
C ILE A 162 -25.31 16.47 18.67
N HIS A 163 -25.68 15.20 18.71
CA HIS A 163 -26.87 14.75 19.43
C HIS A 163 -26.56 13.64 20.42
N LYS A 164 -27.11 13.79 21.63
CA LYS A 164 -26.98 12.84 22.73
C LYS A 164 -28.26 12.01 22.84
N GLY A 165 -28.19 10.73 22.49
CA GLY A 165 -29.26 9.77 22.74
C GLY A 165 -28.93 8.86 23.93
N GLU A 166 -29.87 8.70 24.86
CA GLU A 166 -29.74 7.76 25.98
C GLU A 166 -30.65 6.55 25.75
N GLY A 167 -30.09 5.34 25.72
CA GLY A 167 -30.86 4.09 25.60
C GLY A 167 -30.39 3.06 26.62
N LYS A 168 -31.33 2.51 27.41
CA LYS A 168 -31.11 1.31 28.23
C LYS A 168 -31.57 0.09 27.44
N ILE A 169 -30.68 -0.88 27.26
CA ILE A 169 -31.07 -2.24 26.82
C ILE A 169 -31.59 -2.95 28.08
N GLY A 170 -32.88 -3.29 28.07
CA GLY A 170 -33.51 -4.08 29.13
C GLY A 170 -34.04 -5.39 28.56
N ASP A 171 -34.05 -6.42 29.39
CA ASP A 171 -34.44 -7.80 29.07
C ASP A 171 -35.87 -7.87 28.55
N ASN A 172 -36.02 -7.81 27.22
CA ASN A 172 -37.06 -8.45 26.39
C ASN A 172 -36.97 -7.86 24.97
N LEU A 173 -36.49 -8.67 24.03
CA LEU A 173 -36.36 -8.37 22.61
C LEU A 173 -37.73 -8.36 21.88
N GLU A 174 -38.70 -7.58 22.37
CA GLU A 174 -39.91 -7.23 21.62
C GLU A 174 -40.37 -5.82 22.00
N LYS A 175 -39.67 -4.81 21.48
CA LYS A 175 -40.26 -3.48 21.21
C LYS A 175 -39.37 -2.70 20.25
N VAL A 176 -39.77 -2.73 18.98
CA VAL A 176 -39.25 -1.85 17.93
C VAL A 176 -39.79 -0.44 18.20
N GLY A 177 -38.91 0.49 18.56
CA GLY A 177 -39.22 1.91 18.64
C GLY A 177 -38.56 2.67 17.49
N CYS A 178 -39.22 2.76 16.33
CA CYS A 178 -38.83 3.68 15.28
C CYS A 178 -39.45 5.05 15.56
N THR A 179 -38.64 6.06 15.87
CA THR A 179 -39.11 7.46 15.75
C THR A 179 -38.01 8.33 15.18
N PHE A 180 -37.96 8.43 13.85
CA PHE A 180 -37.38 9.56 13.16
C PHE A 180 -38.34 9.98 12.04
N ARG A 181 -38.71 11.26 12.03
CA ARG A 181 -39.49 11.90 10.99
C ARG A 181 -38.79 13.21 10.67
N SER A 182 -38.09 13.27 9.55
CA SER A 182 -37.78 14.52 8.87
C SER A 182 -38.23 14.41 7.43
N GLU A 183 -38.86 15.47 6.93
CA GLU A 183 -39.11 15.65 5.51
C GLU A 183 -37.91 16.42 4.96
N LEU A 184 -37.11 15.79 4.09
CA LEU A 184 -35.99 16.42 3.41
C LEU A 184 -36.21 16.38 1.90
N THR A 185 -35.85 17.46 1.23
CA THR A 185 -35.78 17.60 -0.22
C THR A 185 -34.38 17.24 -0.71
N LEU A 186 -34.29 16.60 -1.88
CA LEU A 186 -33.05 16.01 -2.43
C LEU A 186 -31.90 16.99 -2.72
N SER A 187 -32.10 18.30 -2.55
CA SER A 187 -31.05 19.32 -2.76
C SER A 187 -30.08 19.47 -1.58
N ASP A 188 -30.34 18.83 -0.44
CA ASP A 188 -29.66 19.16 0.83
C ASP A 188 -28.75 18.02 1.36
N LEU A 189 -28.39 17.05 0.51
CA LEU A 189 -27.59 15.88 0.89
C LEU A 189 -26.27 15.81 0.11
N GLU A 190 -25.18 16.20 0.76
CA GLU A 190 -23.83 15.73 0.43
C GLU A 190 -23.44 14.65 1.45
N PHE A 191 -23.04 13.47 0.98
CA PHE A 191 -22.54 12.39 1.83
C PHE A 191 -21.02 12.47 1.91
N GLU A 192 -20.50 12.82 3.09
CA GLU A 192 -19.08 12.69 3.42
C GLU A 192 -18.94 11.46 4.34
N MET A 193 -18.22 10.42 3.87
CA MET A 193 -18.01 9.19 4.64
C MET A 193 -16.91 9.45 5.68
N ILE A 194 -17.28 9.54 6.97
CA ILE A 194 -16.29 9.67 8.06
C ILE A 194 -15.74 8.27 8.37
N GLU A 195 -14.50 8.01 7.95
CA GLU A 195 -13.76 6.84 8.42
C GLU A 195 -13.18 7.07 9.82
N SER A 196 -13.39 6.05 10.66
CA SER A 196 -12.79 5.78 11.98
C SER A 196 -13.53 6.31 13.24
N ILE A 197 -14.02 5.35 14.03
CA ILE A 197 -14.21 5.47 15.48
C ILE A 197 -13.05 4.69 16.12
N TYR A 198 -12.19 5.37 16.87
CA TYR A 198 -11.16 4.71 17.67
C TYR A 198 -11.78 4.12 18.95
N SER A 199 -11.75 2.79 19.07
CA SER A 199 -11.92 2.08 20.34
C SER A 199 -10.88 0.96 20.42
N SER A 200 -10.19 0.87 21.56
CA SER A 200 -9.08 -0.06 21.84
C SER A 200 -9.47 -1.55 21.94
N SER A 201 -10.68 -1.92 21.53
CA SER A 201 -11.15 -3.30 21.43
C SER A 201 -12.02 -3.42 20.18
N ALA A 202 -11.42 -3.86 19.07
CA ALA A 202 -12.07 -3.98 17.78
C ALA A 202 -13.07 -5.13 17.75
N VAL A 203 -14.35 -4.82 17.57
CA VAL A 203 -15.33 -5.71 16.95
C VAL A 203 -15.74 -5.03 15.64
N PRO A 204 -15.63 -5.68 14.47
CA PRO A 204 -16.03 -5.07 13.21
C PRO A 204 -17.56 -4.88 13.19
N VAL A 205 -18.01 -3.69 12.82
CA VAL A 205 -19.42 -3.38 12.59
C VAL A 205 -19.65 -3.44 11.08
N MET A 206 -20.54 -4.34 10.64
CA MET A 206 -20.96 -4.46 9.25
C MET A 206 -22.23 -3.63 9.03
N VAL A 207 -22.27 -2.77 8.01
CA VAL A 207 -23.46 -2.01 7.63
C VAL A 207 -24.07 -2.65 6.38
N ARG A 208 -25.33 -3.09 6.47
CA ARG A 208 -26.06 -3.73 5.37
C ARG A 208 -27.16 -2.79 4.86
N LEU A 209 -27.15 -2.48 3.57
CA LEU A 209 -28.24 -1.80 2.89
C LEU A 209 -29.09 -2.86 2.17
N ARG A 210 -30.41 -2.86 2.38
CA ARG A 210 -31.36 -3.64 1.59
C ARG A 210 -32.24 -2.69 0.79
N THR A 211 -32.30 -2.90 -0.51
CA THR A 211 -33.38 -2.40 -1.36
C THR A 211 -34.41 -3.53 -1.48
N ASN A 212 -35.68 -3.23 -1.19
CA ASN A 212 -36.76 -4.18 -1.45
C ASN A 212 -37.27 -3.94 -2.88
N SER A 213 -37.06 -4.88 -3.80
CA SER A 213 -37.93 -5.00 -4.97
C SER A 213 -39.22 -5.71 -4.54
N VAL A 214 -40.35 -5.20 -5.01
CA VAL A 214 -41.65 -5.85 -4.87
C VAL A 214 -41.84 -6.67 -6.14
N ASP A 215 -41.78 -8.00 -6.01
CA ASP A 215 -42.08 -8.90 -7.13
C ASP A 215 -43.59 -9.06 -7.31
N ASP A 216 -44.01 -9.01 -8.57
CA ASP A 216 -45.37 -9.27 -9.05
C ASP A 216 -45.47 -10.76 -9.44
N GLU A 217 -46.51 -11.43 -8.96
CA GLU A 217 -46.75 -12.85 -9.15
C GLU A 217 -47.17 -13.16 -10.60
N SER A 218 -46.55 -14.17 -11.23
CA SER A 218 -47.33 -15.09 -12.07
C SER A 218 -46.70 -16.49 -12.13
N SER A 219 -47.54 -17.45 -11.76
CA SER A 219 -47.27 -18.88 -11.65
C SER A 219 -47.20 -19.59 -13.01
N SER A 220 -46.33 -20.59 -13.15
CA SER A 220 -46.68 -21.84 -13.84
C SER A 220 -45.88 -23.02 -13.29
N SER A 221 -46.60 -24.10 -12.99
CA SER A 221 -46.13 -25.30 -12.29
C SER A 221 -45.51 -26.33 -13.22
N LEU A 222 -44.34 -26.86 -12.86
CA LEU A 222 -43.86 -28.17 -13.32
C LEU A 222 -43.51 -29.02 -12.09
N VAL A 223 -44.25 -30.11 -11.90
CA VAL A 223 -44.04 -31.07 -10.81
C VAL A 223 -42.97 -32.07 -11.23
N VAL A 224 -41.79 -32.01 -10.60
CA VAL A 224 -40.81 -33.11 -10.57
C VAL A 224 -40.88 -33.75 -9.18
N ARG A 225 -41.16 -35.06 -9.12
CA ARG A 225 -41.14 -35.86 -7.88
C ARG A 225 -39.76 -36.45 -7.65
N ASP A 226 -39.34 -36.41 -6.38
CA ASP A 226 -38.25 -37.13 -5.72
C ASP A 226 -36.83 -36.91 -6.26
N GLN A 227 -36.33 -35.69 -6.09
CA GLN A 227 -34.99 -35.54 -5.49
C GLN A 227 -35.20 -35.11 -4.05
N LYS A 228 -34.55 -35.82 -3.12
CA LYS A 228 -34.49 -35.42 -1.71
C LYS A 228 -33.67 -34.13 -1.68
N THR A 229 -34.30 -32.98 -1.89
CA THR A 229 -33.69 -31.67 -1.83
C THR A 229 -33.13 -31.53 -0.43
N VAL A 230 -31.81 -31.59 -0.31
CA VAL A 230 -31.16 -31.29 0.94
C VAL A 230 -30.96 -29.78 0.95
N ASN A 231 -31.72 -29.10 1.80
CA ASN A 231 -31.62 -27.66 1.96
C ASN A 231 -30.38 -27.38 2.82
N PHE A 232 -29.34 -26.82 2.21
CA PHE A 232 -28.25 -26.18 2.93
C PHE A 232 -28.03 -24.81 2.35
N ASP A 233 -27.50 -23.91 3.17
CA ASP A 233 -27.05 -22.60 2.71
C ASP A 233 -25.53 -22.62 2.62
N ILE A 234 -25.03 -22.23 1.45
CA ILE A 234 -23.63 -21.88 1.23
C ILE A 234 -23.54 -20.37 1.35
N GLU A 235 -22.60 -19.87 2.16
CA GLU A 235 -22.34 -18.44 2.28
C GLU A 235 -20.85 -18.16 2.10
N ILE A 236 -20.52 -17.17 1.24
CA ILE A 236 -19.19 -16.58 1.20
C ILE A 236 -19.12 -15.59 2.36
N THR A 237 -18.50 -16.00 3.46
CA THR A 237 -18.53 -15.21 4.71
C THR A 237 -17.47 -14.12 4.78
N SER A 238 -16.40 -14.28 4.00
CA SER A 238 -15.33 -13.29 3.94
C SER A 238 -14.66 -13.35 2.58
N MET A 239 -14.32 -12.17 2.09
CA MET A 239 -13.53 -11.94 0.89
C MET A 239 -12.49 -10.89 1.27
N THR A 240 -11.21 -11.26 1.18
CA THR A 240 -10.10 -10.36 1.48
C THR A 240 -9.36 -10.07 0.18
N VAL A 241 -9.44 -8.81 -0.25
CA VAL A 241 -8.69 -8.34 -1.42
C VAL A 241 -7.19 -8.38 -1.10
N LYS A 242 -6.42 -8.96 -2.00
CA LYS A 242 -4.96 -9.06 -1.95
C LYS A 242 -4.31 -8.10 -2.95
N ASN A 243 -3.00 -8.22 -3.14
CA ASN A 243 -2.20 -7.38 -4.04
C ASN A 243 -2.45 -7.72 -5.52
N GLY A 244 -3.66 -7.45 -6.02
CA GLY A 244 -4.02 -7.56 -7.43
C GLY A 244 -4.36 -6.20 -8.03
N GLY A 245 -4.10 -6.02 -9.32
CA GLY A 245 -4.46 -4.78 -10.03
C GLY A 245 -4.42 -4.92 -11.54
N ARG A 246 -4.74 -3.83 -12.23
CA ARG A 246 -4.66 -3.73 -13.70
C ARG A 246 -3.20 -3.53 -14.12
N GLN A 247 -2.78 -4.27 -15.14
CA GLN A 247 -1.49 -4.14 -15.79
C GLN A 247 -1.69 -4.17 -17.30
N LEU A 248 -0.87 -3.44 -18.05
CA LEU A 248 -0.83 -3.61 -19.50
C LEU A 248 -0.09 -4.92 -19.83
N SER A 249 -0.80 -5.82 -20.52
CA SER A 249 -0.22 -7.02 -21.11
C SER A 249 0.84 -6.67 -22.18
N LYS A 250 1.59 -7.68 -22.63
CA LYS A 250 2.57 -7.50 -23.73
C LYS A 250 1.92 -7.00 -25.04
N THR A 251 0.62 -7.20 -25.20
CA THR A 251 -0.17 -6.74 -26.37
C THR A 251 -0.75 -5.34 -26.19
N GLY A 252 -0.58 -4.71 -25.02
CA GLY A 252 -1.13 -3.39 -24.71
C GLY A 252 -2.56 -3.42 -24.17
N GLU A 253 -3.14 -4.60 -23.96
CA GLU A 253 -4.46 -4.76 -23.33
C GLU A 253 -4.34 -4.69 -21.81
N GLU A 254 -5.24 -3.97 -21.14
CA GLU A 254 -5.33 -4.01 -19.68
C GLU A 254 -5.81 -5.39 -19.22
N VAL A 255 -5.04 -5.98 -18.31
CA VAL A 255 -5.30 -7.29 -17.74
C VAL A 255 -5.19 -7.22 -16.22
N MET A 256 -6.01 -8.01 -15.53
CA MET A 256 -5.78 -8.26 -14.11
C MET A 256 -4.59 -9.21 -13.91
N GLN A 257 -3.61 -8.77 -13.12
CA GLN A 257 -2.48 -9.60 -12.66
C GLN A 257 -2.23 -9.46 -11.14
N GLY A 258 -2.02 -10.59 -10.46
CA GLY A 258 -1.67 -10.62 -9.03
C GLY A 258 -2.45 -11.66 -8.20
N GLU A 259 -2.33 -11.55 -6.87
CA GLU A 259 -3.18 -12.29 -5.93
C GLU A 259 -4.39 -11.41 -5.63
N PHE A 260 -5.60 -11.86 -5.98
CA PHE A 260 -6.76 -10.97 -5.95
C PHE A 260 -7.60 -11.15 -4.71
N LEU A 261 -7.98 -12.38 -4.37
CA LEU A 261 -8.96 -12.64 -3.33
C LEU A 261 -8.63 -13.90 -2.57
N ASP A 262 -8.56 -13.80 -1.25
CA ASP A 262 -8.85 -14.94 -0.38
C ASP A 262 -10.34 -14.91 -0.08
N PHE A 263 -11.01 -16.06 -0.18
CA PHE A 263 -12.40 -16.16 0.23
C PHE A 263 -12.63 -17.42 1.07
N GLU A 264 -13.51 -17.27 2.04
CA GLU A 264 -13.92 -18.35 2.93
C GLU A 264 -15.38 -18.70 2.69
N VAL A 265 -15.60 -19.94 2.29
CA VAL A 265 -16.93 -20.50 2.06
C VAL A 265 -17.31 -21.36 3.26
N TYR A 266 -18.47 -21.05 3.87
CA TYR A 266 -19.00 -21.79 5.00
C TYR A 266 -20.29 -22.52 4.62
N LEU A 267 -20.46 -23.68 5.23
CA LEU A 267 -21.72 -24.41 5.23
C LEU A 267 -22.48 -24.14 6.53
N SER A 268 -23.76 -23.78 6.41
CA SER A 268 -24.62 -23.52 7.57
C SER A 268 -24.97 -24.77 8.39
N ASP A 269 -24.91 -25.97 7.80
CA ASP A 269 -25.26 -27.23 8.46
C ASP A 269 -24.05 -27.92 9.13
N LYS A 270 -23.99 -27.80 10.47
CA LYS A 270 -22.95 -28.41 11.32
C LYS A 270 -23.00 -29.95 11.37
N GLY A 271 -23.97 -30.59 10.73
CA GLY A 271 -24.11 -32.06 10.70
C GLY A 271 -23.38 -32.75 9.55
N LYS A 272 -22.85 -32.00 8.57
CA LYS A 272 -22.27 -32.58 7.36
C LYS A 272 -20.85 -32.12 7.10
N THR A 273 -20.06 -33.05 6.56
CA THR A 273 -18.66 -32.90 6.23
C THR A 273 -18.49 -32.59 4.74
N VAL A 274 -17.59 -31.66 4.44
CA VAL A 274 -17.19 -31.35 3.06
C VAL A 274 -16.01 -32.20 2.64
N ASN A 275 -16.13 -32.82 1.48
CA ASN A 275 -15.03 -33.59 0.87
C ASN A 275 -14.18 -32.73 -0.06
N ALA A 276 -14.82 -31.88 -0.86
CA ALA A 276 -14.16 -30.99 -1.81
C ALA A 276 -15.09 -29.82 -2.16
N GLY A 277 -14.52 -28.73 -2.64
CA GLY A 277 -15.28 -27.63 -3.21
C GLY A 277 -14.49 -26.93 -4.31
N THR A 278 -15.20 -26.24 -5.18
CA THR A 278 -14.66 -25.31 -6.15
C THR A 278 -15.39 -23.97 -6.09
N VAL A 279 -14.79 -22.91 -6.61
CA VAL A 279 -15.50 -21.66 -6.92
C VAL A 279 -15.23 -21.32 -8.37
N ASP A 280 -16.29 -21.20 -9.15
CA ASP A 280 -16.22 -20.66 -10.50
C ASP A 280 -16.32 -19.13 -10.41
N ILE A 281 -15.40 -18.44 -11.06
CA ILE A 281 -15.40 -16.98 -11.18
C ILE A 281 -15.83 -16.65 -12.59
N VAL A 282 -16.92 -15.88 -12.70
CA VAL A 282 -17.58 -15.58 -13.96
C VAL A 282 -17.65 -14.06 -14.13
N HIS A 283 -17.38 -13.59 -15.35
CA HIS A 283 -17.58 -12.20 -15.75
C HIS A 283 -18.38 -12.19 -17.04
N GLU A 284 -19.47 -11.41 -17.10
CA GLU A 284 -20.36 -11.34 -18.27
C GLU A 284 -20.80 -12.73 -18.81
N ASN A 285 -21.10 -13.67 -17.91
CA ASN A 285 -21.42 -15.07 -18.24
C ASN A 285 -20.27 -15.90 -18.87
N LYS A 286 -19.04 -15.37 -18.88
CA LYS A 286 -17.84 -16.10 -19.29
C LYS A 286 -17.09 -16.58 -18.06
N LEU A 287 -16.85 -17.90 -17.99
CA LEU A 287 -15.99 -18.49 -16.96
C LEU A 287 -14.56 -17.96 -17.13
N ILE A 288 -14.07 -17.25 -16.11
CA ILE A 288 -12.68 -16.79 -16.03
C ILE A 288 -11.81 -17.94 -15.51
N GLU A 289 -12.16 -18.50 -14.35
CA GLU A 289 -11.37 -19.52 -13.66
C GLU A 289 -12.21 -20.37 -12.71
N THR A 290 -11.79 -21.61 -12.48
CA THR A 290 -12.31 -22.49 -11.44
C THR A 290 -11.23 -22.73 -10.39
N ILE A 291 -11.49 -22.32 -9.15
CA ILE A 291 -10.56 -22.46 -8.03
C ILE A 291 -10.93 -23.67 -7.20
N ASN A 292 -9.97 -24.55 -6.91
CA ASN A 292 -10.15 -25.64 -5.95
C ASN A 292 -10.02 -25.12 -4.51
N LEU A 293 -10.94 -25.52 -3.63
CA LEU A 293 -10.96 -25.10 -2.24
C LEU A 293 -10.27 -26.12 -1.33
N ASP A 294 -9.50 -25.62 -0.37
CA ASP A 294 -8.93 -26.40 0.73
C ASP A 294 -9.94 -26.52 1.86
N CYS A 295 -10.63 -27.66 1.92
CA CYS A 295 -11.70 -27.96 2.89
C CYS A 295 -11.18 -28.74 4.11
N LYS A 296 -10.03 -28.35 4.67
CA LYS A 296 -9.41 -29.04 5.83
C LYS A 296 -10.28 -29.09 7.09
N ASN A 297 -11.25 -28.19 7.23
CA ASN A 297 -12.18 -28.17 8.35
C ASN A 297 -13.57 -28.53 7.83
N GLN A 298 -14.28 -29.43 8.53
CA GLN A 298 -15.53 -30.05 8.07
C GLN A 298 -16.63 -29.09 7.57
N PHE A 299 -16.58 -27.80 7.93
CA PHE A 299 -17.57 -26.78 7.58
C PHE A 299 -16.99 -25.53 6.89
N LYS A 300 -15.67 -25.50 6.63
CA LYS A 300 -14.97 -24.34 6.10
C LYS A 300 -14.01 -24.74 4.99
N CYS A 301 -14.24 -24.17 3.82
CA CYS A 301 -13.39 -24.28 2.66
C CYS A 301 -12.74 -22.94 2.38
N VAL A 302 -11.43 -22.93 2.13
CA VAL A 302 -10.68 -21.71 1.83
C VAL A 302 -10.15 -21.80 0.40
N GLY A 303 -10.38 -20.77 -0.39
CA GLY A 303 -9.82 -20.61 -1.73
C GLY A 303 -9.00 -19.34 -1.83
N THR A 304 -7.97 -19.36 -2.67
CA THR A 304 -7.23 -18.17 -3.08
C THR A 304 -7.29 -18.05 -4.59
N TRP A 305 -7.71 -16.90 -5.08
CA TRP A 305 -7.72 -16.60 -6.50
C TRP A 305 -6.41 -15.91 -6.93
N HIS A 306 -5.73 -16.54 -7.89
CA HIS A 306 -4.55 -16.01 -8.55
C HIS A 306 -4.86 -15.87 -10.04
N THR A 307 -5.24 -14.69 -10.53
CA THR A 307 -5.46 -14.52 -11.98
C THR A 307 -4.25 -13.90 -12.67
N VAL A 308 -4.03 -14.40 -13.89
CA VAL A 308 -3.13 -13.84 -14.89
C VAL A 308 -3.97 -13.68 -16.15
N ASN A 309 -4.42 -12.44 -16.42
CA ASN A 309 -5.12 -12.05 -17.65
C ASN A 309 -6.64 -12.24 -17.72
N ALA A 310 -7.38 -11.71 -16.74
CA ALA A 310 -8.81 -11.45 -16.94
C ALA A 310 -9.01 -10.05 -17.58
N PRO A 311 -9.65 -9.94 -18.76
CA PRO A 311 -10.16 -8.67 -19.26
C PRO A 311 -11.37 -8.26 -18.40
N LEU A 312 -11.36 -7.02 -17.90
CA LEU A 312 -12.48 -6.48 -17.12
C LEU A 312 -12.86 -5.12 -17.65
N ASP A 313 -13.78 -5.19 -18.60
CA ASP A 313 -14.44 -4.06 -19.22
C ASP A 313 -15.50 -3.52 -18.22
N ASP A 314 -16.05 -4.41 -17.37
CA ASP A 314 -16.97 -4.10 -16.27
C ASP A 314 -16.43 -4.58 -14.89
N ASN A 315 -16.78 -3.83 -13.84
CA ASN A 315 -16.28 -4.04 -12.47
C ASN A 315 -17.04 -5.12 -11.67
N THR A 316 -17.96 -5.88 -12.29
CA THR A 316 -18.78 -6.87 -11.58
C THR A 316 -18.27 -8.30 -11.88
N LEU A 317 -18.00 -9.06 -10.82
CA LEU A 317 -17.67 -10.49 -10.89
C LEU A 317 -18.74 -11.32 -10.18
N THR A 318 -19.12 -12.44 -10.79
CA THR A 318 -20.01 -13.43 -10.18
C THR A 318 -19.19 -14.58 -9.62
N PHE A 319 -19.36 -14.88 -8.34
CA PHE A 319 -18.72 -16.02 -7.67
C PHE A 319 -19.74 -17.14 -7.48
N ASN A 320 -19.43 -18.31 -8.02
CA ASN A 320 -20.27 -19.49 -8.00
C ASN A 320 -19.58 -20.63 -7.23
N PRO A 321 -19.63 -20.62 -5.88
CA PRO A 321 -19.14 -21.75 -5.10
C PRO A 321 -19.96 -23.01 -5.35
N ILE A 322 -19.26 -24.12 -5.58
CA ILE A 322 -19.79 -25.47 -5.75
C ILE A 322 -19.13 -26.37 -4.70
N ILE A 323 -19.90 -26.90 -3.77
CA ILE A 323 -19.39 -27.79 -2.72
C ILE A 323 -19.93 -29.19 -2.93
N LEU A 324 -19.07 -30.19 -2.79
CA LEU A 324 -19.40 -31.61 -2.84
C LEU A 324 -19.41 -32.20 -1.42
N ASP A 325 -20.56 -32.78 -1.03
CA ASP A 325 -20.68 -33.52 0.23
C ASP A 325 -20.06 -34.93 0.13
N GLU A 326 -20.04 -35.66 1.25
CA GLU A 326 -19.51 -37.03 1.30
C GLU A 326 -20.18 -38.03 0.34
N SER A 327 -21.43 -37.77 -0.05
CA SER A 327 -22.18 -38.60 -0.99
C SER A 327 -21.92 -38.25 -2.45
N GLY A 328 -21.15 -37.19 -2.71
CA GLY A 328 -20.93 -36.62 -4.04
C GLY A 328 -22.08 -35.73 -4.52
N ALA A 329 -23.03 -35.36 -3.63
CA ALA A 329 -24.05 -34.39 -3.97
C ALA A 329 -23.44 -32.98 -3.97
N SER A 330 -23.71 -32.23 -5.04
CA SER A 330 -23.24 -30.85 -5.19
C SER A 330 -24.30 -29.86 -4.70
N VAL A 331 -23.85 -28.84 -3.99
CA VAL A 331 -24.64 -27.64 -3.67
C VAL A 331 -23.91 -26.45 -4.25
N SER A 332 -24.63 -25.52 -4.88
CA SER A 332 -24.05 -24.30 -5.42
C SER A 332 -24.92 -23.08 -5.10
N THR A 333 -24.27 -21.95 -4.82
CA THR A 333 -24.91 -20.63 -4.79
C THR A 333 -24.19 -19.72 -5.80
N SER A 334 -24.83 -18.61 -6.16
CA SER A 334 -24.29 -17.60 -7.07
C SER A 334 -24.51 -16.24 -6.44
N GLU A 335 -23.44 -15.46 -6.32
CA GLU A 335 -23.49 -14.10 -5.77
C GLU A 335 -22.64 -13.16 -6.64
N ASP A 336 -23.23 -12.01 -6.97
CA ASP A 336 -22.57 -10.94 -7.72
C ASP A 336 -21.88 -9.98 -6.76
N TYR A 337 -20.64 -9.60 -7.10
CA TYR A 337 -19.83 -8.67 -6.34
C TYR A 337 -19.33 -7.57 -7.25
N ASP A 338 -19.63 -6.32 -6.88
CA ASP A 338 -19.00 -5.15 -7.48
C ASP A 338 -17.61 -4.97 -6.89
N ILE A 339 -16.60 -5.15 -7.74
CA ILE A 339 -15.19 -5.01 -7.38
C ILE A 339 -14.69 -3.68 -7.92
N LEU A 340 -14.46 -2.72 -7.03
CA LEU A 340 -13.76 -1.49 -7.40
C LEU A 340 -12.28 -1.80 -7.59
N ILE A 341 -11.87 -1.93 -8.85
CA ILE A 341 -10.45 -2.05 -9.19
C ILE A 341 -9.89 -0.64 -9.28
N ARG A 342 -9.06 -0.26 -8.31
CA ARG A 342 -8.35 1.03 -8.39
C ARG A 342 -7.41 0.99 -9.60
N GLY A 343 -7.44 2.07 -10.40
CA GLY A 343 -6.42 2.30 -11.41
C GLY A 343 -5.09 2.53 -10.71
N PHE A 344 -4.05 1.87 -11.18
CA PHE A 344 -2.73 2.01 -10.61
C PHE A 344 -1.77 2.49 -11.68
N ASP A 345 -0.89 3.41 -11.28
CA ASP A 345 0.15 3.92 -12.16
C ASP A 345 1.43 3.10 -11.99
N PRO A 346 1.75 2.14 -12.90
CA PRO A 346 3.00 1.39 -12.85
C PRO A 346 4.22 2.29 -13.09
N SER A 347 4.03 3.52 -13.60
CA SER A 347 5.12 4.47 -13.83
C SER A 347 5.82 4.86 -12.53
N PHE A 348 5.15 4.75 -11.38
CA PHE A 348 5.76 4.98 -10.07
C PHE A 348 6.79 3.92 -9.69
N CYS A 349 6.70 2.71 -10.22
CA CYS A 349 7.60 1.62 -9.86
C CYS A 349 8.83 1.61 -10.76
N LYS A 350 9.96 2.04 -10.21
CA LYS A 350 11.24 2.12 -10.92
C LYS A 350 12.23 1.09 -10.38
N GLU A 351 13.12 0.62 -11.22
CA GLU A 351 14.18 -0.29 -10.80
C GLU A 351 15.24 0.46 -9.98
N VAL A 352 15.66 -0.11 -8.85
CA VAL A 352 16.80 0.43 -8.09
C VAL A 352 18.09 0.31 -8.90
N ILE A 353 18.25 -0.82 -9.61
CA ILE A 353 19.39 -1.10 -10.49
C ILE A 353 18.84 -1.26 -11.91
N PRO A 354 19.07 -0.30 -12.82
CA PRO A 354 18.57 -0.39 -14.18
C PRO A 354 19.02 -1.67 -14.92
N GLY A 355 18.05 -2.41 -15.47
CA GLY A 355 18.22 -3.66 -16.20
C GLY A 355 18.42 -4.90 -15.32
N PHE A 356 18.31 -4.80 -14.00
CA PHE A 356 18.55 -5.94 -13.10
C PHE A 356 17.31 -6.83 -12.92
N ASN A 357 16.13 -6.22 -12.93
CA ASN A 357 14.89 -6.91 -12.59
C ASN A 357 14.39 -7.76 -13.75
N ASP A 358 13.74 -8.87 -13.41
CA ASP A 358 12.98 -9.69 -14.34
C ASP A 358 11.63 -10.01 -13.69
N ILE A 359 10.61 -9.27 -14.10
CA ILE A 359 9.23 -9.43 -13.60
C ILE A 359 8.59 -10.73 -14.09
N SER A 360 9.13 -11.36 -15.13
CA SER A 360 8.62 -12.63 -15.66
C SER A 360 9.14 -13.84 -14.88
N ALA A 361 10.22 -13.67 -14.11
CA ALA A 361 10.80 -14.73 -13.29
C ALA A 361 10.16 -14.80 -11.89
N ASN A 362 10.07 -16.01 -11.33
CA ASN A 362 9.65 -16.19 -9.94
C ASN A 362 10.79 -15.77 -8.99
N ARG A 363 10.79 -14.49 -8.63
CA ARG A 363 11.76 -13.80 -7.78
C ARG A 363 11.09 -13.16 -6.56
N VAL A 364 11.92 -12.81 -5.58
CA VAL A 364 11.56 -11.97 -4.43
C VAL A 364 11.53 -10.52 -4.90
N ASN A 365 10.41 -9.82 -4.75
CA ASN A 365 10.28 -8.41 -5.16
C ASN A 365 10.39 -7.50 -3.94
N ILE A 366 11.51 -6.81 -3.77
CA ILE A 366 11.69 -5.84 -2.69
C ILE A 366 11.31 -4.46 -3.21
N VAL A 367 10.33 -3.82 -2.56
CA VAL A 367 9.83 -2.49 -2.94
C VAL A 367 10.16 -1.48 -1.85
N PHE A 368 10.96 -0.48 -2.18
CA PHE A 368 11.32 0.60 -1.28
C PHE A 368 10.36 1.79 -1.43
N LEU A 369 9.91 2.33 -0.29
CA LEU A 369 9.08 3.52 -0.22
C LEU A 369 9.73 4.56 0.71
N GLY A 370 9.99 5.76 0.19
CA GLY A 370 10.64 6.85 0.93
C GLY A 370 9.64 7.69 1.73
N PHE A 371 10.00 8.07 2.96
CA PHE A 371 9.22 9.00 3.80
C PHE A 371 10.06 10.17 4.30
N GLY A 372 9.57 11.39 4.14
CA GLY A 372 10.15 12.59 4.75
C GLY A 372 11.42 13.11 4.08
N TYR A 373 11.74 12.66 2.87
CA TYR A 373 12.89 13.16 2.12
C TYR A 373 12.55 14.49 1.44
N GLU A 374 13.07 15.58 1.99
CA GLU A 374 12.91 16.93 1.45
C GLU A 374 14.07 17.29 0.50
N ASP A 375 13.80 18.19 -0.44
CA ASP A 375 14.83 18.76 -1.31
C ASP A 375 15.77 19.65 -0.49
N GLU A 376 17.07 19.53 -0.74
CA GLU A 376 18.09 20.47 -0.24
C GLU A 376 18.79 21.13 -1.43
N ASP A 377 19.47 22.26 -1.19
CA ASP A 377 20.06 23.17 -2.20
C ASP A 377 20.66 22.53 -3.47
N LYS A 378 21.24 21.32 -3.38
CA LYS A 378 21.93 20.65 -4.50
C LYS A 378 21.50 19.22 -4.76
N ILE A 379 20.61 18.66 -3.95
CA ILE A 379 20.22 17.24 -4.03
C ILE A 379 18.74 17.14 -3.67
N SER A 380 17.96 16.62 -4.61
CA SER A 380 16.53 16.36 -4.38
C SER A 380 16.33 15.28 -3.32
N GLY A 381 15.18 15.30 -2.63
CA GLY A 381 14.80 14.25 -1.68
C GLY A 381 14.80 12.86 -2.32
N MET A 382 14.37 12.77 -3.58
CA MET A 382 14.37 11.52 -4.35
C MET A 382 15.80 11.01 -4.61
N GLU A 383 16.73 11.88 -5.00
CA GLU A 383 18.14 11.49 -5.19
C GLU A 383 18.78 10.99 -3.89
N LYS A 384 18.49 11.62 -2.75
CA LYS A 384 18.94 11.13 -1.44
C LYS A 384 18.39 9.75 -1.15
N PHE A 385 17.07 9.57 -1.27
CA PHE A 385 16.40 8.29 -1.05
C PHE A 385 17.00 7.18 -1.94
N ARG A 386 17.19 7.45 -3.24
CA ARG A 386 17.81 6.51 -4.19
C ARG A 386 19.24 6.13 -3.78
N SER A 387 20.07 7.11 -3.41
CA SER A 387 21.45 6.84 -2.98
C SER A 387 21.52 5.95 -1.72
N ILE A 388 20.52 6.05 -0.83
CA ILE A 388 20.43 5.25 0.38
C ILE A 388 20.02 3.81 0.06
N ILE A 389 19.00 3.61 -0.77
CA ILE A 389 18.54 2.26 -1.12
C ILE A 389 19.57 1.50 -1.97
N GLU A 390 20.36 2.19 -2.80
CA GLU A 390 21.50 1.58 -3.51
C GLU A 390 22.53 0.99 -2.53
N ARG A 391 22.77 1.68 -1.41
CA ARG A 391 23.64 1.18 -0.32
C ARG A 391 23.02 0.05 0.48
N PHE A 392 21.69 0.00 0.61
CA PHE A 392 21.01 -1.14 1.22
C PHE A 392 21.03 -2.38 0.33
N VAL A 393 20.87 -2.22 -0.98
CA VAL A 393 20.94 -3.33 -1.93
C VAL A 393 22.39 -3.81 -2.05
N ASP A 394 23.34 -2.88 -2.20
CA ASP A 394 24.77 -3.11 -2.19
C ASP A 394 25.25 -4.14 -3.22
N GLN A 395 24.82 -3.96 -4.46
CA GLN A 395 25.11 -4.88 -5.57
C GLN A 395 26.61 -5.16 -5.78
N ASN A 396 27.48 -4.18 -5.46
CA ASN A 396 28.92 -4.28 -5.66
C ASN A 396 29.67 -4.94 -4.50
N GLY A 397 29.00 -5.23 -3.38
CA GLY A 397 29.64 -5.94 -2.28
C GLY A 397 30.39 -5.07 -1.26
N VAL A 398 30.18 -3.74 -1.22
CA VAL A 398 31.12 -2.81 -0.57
C VAL A 398 30.62 -2.24 0.77
N ASN A 399 29.32 -2.16 0.99
CA ASN A 399 28.70 -1.48 2.13
C ASN A 399 28.06 -2.41 3.17
N ASP A 400 28.33 -3.72 3.14
CA ASP A 400 27.68 -4.75 3.97
C ASP A 400 26.13 -4.72 3.87
N GLY A 401 25.61 -4.29 2.73
CA GLY A 401 24.18 -4.34 2.43
C GLY A 401 23.70 -5.74 2.07
N LEU A 402 22.46 -5.84 1.59
CA LEU A 402 21.75 -7.10 1.42
C LEU A 402 22.53 -8.07 0.53
N LEU A 403 22.97 -7.64 -0.65
CA LEU A 403 23.70 -8.50 -1.60
C LEU A 403 25.18 -8.72 -1.23
N SER A 404 25.65 -8.14 -0.12
CA SER A 404 26.97 -8.43 0.45
C SER A 404 26.97 -9.59 1.42
N VAL A 405 25.80 -9.98 1.93
CA VAL A 405 25.67 -10.93 3.04
C VAL A 405 25.11 -12.27 2.54
N THR A 406 25.80 -13.37 2.88
CA THR A 406 25.31 -14.74 2.62
C THR A 406 24.03 -15.01 3.44
N PRO A 407 22.98 -15.63 2.85
CA PRO A 407 22.97 -16.29 1.54
C PRO A 407 22.46 -15.42 0.39
N PHE A 408 22.14 -14.15 0.64
CA PHE A 408 21.57 -13.27 -0.39
C PHE A 408 22.58 -12.98 -1.50
N LYS A 409 23.85 -12.82 -1.14
CA LYS A 409 24.97 -12.64 -2.08
C LYS A 409 25.00 -13.70 -3.19
N GLU A 410 24.95 -14.98 -2.82
CA GLU A 410 25.02 -16.10 -3.77
C GLU A 410 23.69 -16.35 -4.51
N ASN A 411 22.61 -15.68 -4.08
CA ASN A 411 21.26 -15.81 -4.62
C ASN A 411 20.74 -14.48 -5.17
N SER A 412 21.63 -13.56 -5.56
CA SER A 412 21.26 -12.23 -6.05
C SER A 412 20.32 -12.29 -7.26
N ASN A 413 20.47 -13.32 -8.12
CA ASN A 413 19.62 -13.60 -9.27
C ASN A 413 18.17 -14.03 -8.91
N LYS A 414 17.84 -14.18 -7.62
CA LYS A 414 16.49 -14.48 -7.11
C LYS A 414 15.74 -13.22 -6.63
N PHE A 415 16.32 -12.04 -6.76
CA PHE A 415 15.73 -10.79 -6.31
C PHE A 415 15.40 -9.85 -7.46
N ASN A 416 14.38 -9.03 -7.25
CA ASN A 416 14.14 -7.79 -7.97
C ASN A 416 14.08 -6.65 -6.94
N PHE A 417 14.62 -5.49 -7.29
CA PHE A 417 14.69 -4.31 -6.44
C PHE A 417 13.98 -3.14 -7.09
N TRP A 418 12.96 -2.63 -6.43
CA TRP A 418 12.09 -1.58 -6.92
C TRP A 418 12.02 -0.43 -5.93
N TYR A 419 11.80 0.77 -6.40
CA TYR A 419 11.43 1.90 -5.56
C TYR A 419 10.22 2.62 -6.14
N ILE A 420 9.45 3.25 -5.26
CA ILE A 420 8.37 4.15 -5.64
C ILE A 420 8.98 5.53 -5.92
N ASP A 421 8.81 6.03 -7.13
CA ASP A 421 9.25 7.35 -7.60
C ASP A 421 8.36 8.50 -7.07
N LYS A 422 8.00 8.39 -5.79
CA LYS A 422 7.24 9.38 -5.02
C LYS A 422 7.65 9.28 -3.55
N ILE A 423 7.88 10.43 -2.92
CA ILE A 423 8.18 10.51 -1.48
C ILE A 423 6.89 10.77 -0.71
N SER A 424 6.62 9.94 0.29
CA SER A 424 5.55 10.18 1.25
C SER A 424 5.95 11.24 2.29
N PRO A 425 5.03 12.10 2.73
CA PRO A 425 5.35 13.08 3.76
C PRO A 425 5.56 12.39 5.12
N LEU A 426 6.42 12.98 5.96
CA LEU A 426 6.68 12.44 7.30
C LEU A 426 5.46 12.50 8.23
N SER A 427 4.45 13.33 7.90
CA SER A 427 3.16 13.38 8.59
C SER A 427 2.37 12.06 8.51
N HIS A 428 2.73 11.16 7.60
CA HIS A 428 2.17 9.80 7.52
C HIS A 428 2.78 8.85 8.56
N CYS A 429 3.75 9.32 9.34
CA CYS A 429 4.40 8.57 10.39
C CYS A 429 3.91 8.99 11.78
N ALA A 430 3.39 8.02 12.54
CA ALA A 430 3.13 8.16 13.97
C ALA A 430 4.45 7.98 14.75
N LEU A 431 5.30 9.01 14.73
CA LEU A 431 6.57 9.02 15.46
C LEU A 431 6.32 9.28 16.95
N LEU A 432 6.64 8.31 17.81
CA LEU A 432 6.56 8.54 19.26
C LEU A 432 7.63 9.55 19.69
N LYS A 433 7.22 10.56 20.46
CA LYS A 433 8.14 11.50 21.11
C LYS A 433 9.17 10.68 21.91
N LYS A 434 10.46 10.82 21.57
CA LYS A 434 11.65 10.13 22.14
C LYS A 434 12.18 8.87 21.41
N GLY A 435 11.99 8.74 20.10
CA GLY A 435 12.84 7.87 19.26
C GLY A 435 12.76 6.36 19.54
N LYS A 436 11.74 5.89 20.28
CA LYS A 436 11.62 4.47 20.66
C LYS A 436 10.77 3.62 19.72
N SER A 437 9.87 4.23 18.95
CA SER A 437 9.09 3.54 17.92
C SER A 437 8.43 4.57 17.00
N GLY A 438 8.40 4.26 15.71
CA GLY A 438 7.63 4.98 14.71
C GLY A 438 6.89 3.96 13.87
N VAL A 439 5.65 4.26 13.52
CA VAL A 439 4.90 3.49 12.53
C VAL A 439 4.47 4.46 11.43
N CYS A 440 5.02 4.27 10.24
CA CYS A 440 4.58 4.93 9.02
C CYS A 440 3.56 4.05 8.31
N SER A 441 2.42 4.66 8.02
CA SER A 441 1.36 4.07 7.22
C SER A 441 1.47 4.60 5.79
N ASP A 442 1.49 3.71 4.82
CA ASP A 442 1.35 4.07 3.40
C ASP A 442 -0.12 4.46 3.12
N LYS A 443 -0.52 5.69 3.52
CA LYS A 443 -1.91 6.16 3.41
C LYS A 443 -2.40 6.28 1.97
N ASP A 444 -1.47 6.44 1.05
CA ASP A 444 -1.73 6.63 -0.37
C ASP A 444 -1.66 5.29 -1.12
N ASP A 445 -1.46 4.17 -0.41
CA ASP A 445 -1.29 2.83 -0.97
C ASP A 445 -0.20 2.77 -2.07
N LEU A 446 0.85 3.59 -1.98
CA LEU A 446 1.87 3.74 -3.02
C LEU A 446 2.59 2.43 -3.33
N ALA A 447 2.86 1.60 -2.32
CA ALA A 447 3.47 0.30 -2.53
C ALA A 447 2.55 -0.65 -3.33
N GLN A 448 1.25 -0.36 -3.43
CA GLN A 448 0.32 -1.12 -4.27
C GLN A 448 0.51 -0.85 -5.75
N HIS A 449 1.04 0.30 -6.16
CA HIS A 449 1.35 0.59 -7.56
C HIS A 449 2.35 -0.41 -8.19
N CYS A 450 3.07 -1.15 -7.35
CA CYS A 450 3.99 -2.22 -7.75
C CYS A 450 3.28 -3.60 -7.75
N PHE A 451 2.71 -3.99 -8.90
CA PHE A 451 2.02 -5.28 -9.11
C PHE A 451 2.98 -6.43 -9.33
N MET A 452 3.43 -7.00 -8.22
CA MET A 452 4.35 -8.12 -8.26
C MET A 452 4.00 -9.13 -7.19
N SER A 453 4.11 -10.42 -7.53
CA SER A 453 4.06 -11.50 -6.56
C SER A 453 5.25 -11.42 -5.61
N ASN A 454 5.18 -12.12 -4.47
CA ASN A 454 6.30 -12.23 -3.53
C ASN A 454 6.89 -10.87 -3.10
N LYS A 455 6.01 -9.88 -2.92
CA LYS A 455 6.35 -8.49 -2.59
C LYS A 455 6.71 -8.33 -1.11
N HIS A 456 7.86 -7.71 -0.85
CA HIS A 456 8.34 -7.31 0.47
C HIS A 456 8.55 -5.79 0.47
N VAL A 457 7.75 -5.07 1.26
CA VAL A 457 7.77 -3.60 1.28
C VAL A 457 8.70 -3.10 2.38
N SER A 458 9.59 -2.17 2.05
CA SER A 458 10.53 -1.52 2.96
C SER A 458 10.30 -0.01 2.97
N HIS A 459 9.77 0.51 4.08
CA HIS A 459 9.68 1.94 4.34
C HIS A 459 11.03 2.47 4.80
N ILE A 460 11.63 3.34 4.00
CA ILE A 460 12.86 4.03 4.36
C ILE A 460 12.48 5.46 4.73
N ILE A 461 12.80 5.85 5.95
CA ILE A 461 12.19 7.02 6.58
C ILE A 461 13.30 7.95 7.09
N ASP A 462 13.26 9.22 6.69
CA ASP A 462 14.18 10.25 7.18
C ASP A 462 13.73 10.79 8.56
N SER A 463 13.98 9.98 9.60
CA SER A 463 13.63 10.31 10.99
C SER A 463 14.55 9.62 11.99
N GLU A 464 14.50 9.97 13.27
CA GLU A 464 15.38 9.46 14.34
C GLU A 464 14.95 8.12 14.97
N PHE A 465 13.89 7.48 14.48
CA PHE A 465 13.57 6.11 14.94
C PHE A 465 14.67 5.13 14.50
N ILE A 466 14.66 3.89 14.98
CA ILE A 466 15.69 2.91 14.60
C ILE A 466 15.20 2.09 13.43
N SER A 467 14.34 1.12 13.72
CA SER A 467 13.77 0.21 12.74
C SER A 467 12.70 -0.68 13.36
N THR A 468 11.94 -1.37 12.51
CA THR A 468 11.05 -2.47 12.87
C THR A 468 11.00 -3.52 11.75
N GLY A 469 11.24 -4.79 12.08
CA GLY A 469 11.31 -5.92 11.14
C GLY A 469 9.96 -6.49 10.72
N GLY A 470 8.93 -5.65 10.64
CA GLY A 470 7.57 -6.02 10.28
C GLY A 470 7.37 -6.22 8.78
N ASN A 471 6.11 -6.37 8.38
CA ASN A 471 5.69 -6.16 7.00
C ASN A 471 4.60 -5.07 7.01
N PRO A 472 4.90 -3.84 6.56
CA PRO A 472 6.16 -3.41 5.96
C PRO A 472 7.32 -3.37 6.96
N LEU A 473 8.54 -3.58 6.46
CA LEU A 473 9.77 -3.28 7.18
C LEU A 473 9.88 -1.76 7.27
N GLN A 474 10.29 -1.22 8.41
CA GLN A 474 10.50 0.22 8.56
C GLN A 474 11.91 0.48 9.06
N HIS A 475 12.62 1.40 8.42
CA HIS A 475 14.03 1.63 8.71
C HIS A 475 14.40 3.10 8.60
N SER A 476 15.07 3.62 9.64
CA SER A 476 15.55 4.99 9.64
C SER A 476 16.85 5.11 8.86
N ALA A 477 16.88 6.05 7.93
CA ALA A 477 18.07 6.33 7.14
C ALA A 477 18.70 7.70 7.42
N ARG A 478 18.24 8.42 8.45
CA ARG A 478 18.72 9.79 8.75
C ARG A 478 20.24 9.87 8.98
N TYR A 479 20.84 8.78 9.46
CA TYR A 479 22.30 8.69 9.71
C TYR A 479 23.09 8.00 8.58
N ILE A 480 22.41 7.58 7.50
CA ILE A 480 23.06 7.10 6.28
C ILE A 480 23.31 8.26 5.33
N ASP A 481 22.43 9.26 5.42
CA ASP A 481 22.47 10.50 4.65
C ASP A 481 23.87 11.14 4.64
N LEU A 482 24.16 11.89 3.58
CA LEU A 482 25.44 12.57 3.33
C LEU A 482 25.72 13.72 4.31
N ARG A 483 24.98 13.78 5.42
CA ARG A 483 25.19 14.76 6.47
C ARG A 483 26.63 14.65 6.97
N PRO A 484 27.33 15.79 7.10
CA PRO A 484 28.72 15.81 7.55
C PRO A 484 28.94 15.17 8.93
N GLU A 485 27.88 15.05 9.75
CA GLU A 485 27.98 14.49 11.09
C GLU A 485 28.03 12.96 11.14
N ALA A 486 27.52 12.26 10.11
CA ALA A 486 27.47 10.80 10.11
C ALA A 486 28.88 10.22 9.84
N THR A 487 29.39 9.43 10.79
CA THR A 487 30.65 8.71 10.56
C THR A 487 30.41 7.52 9.61
N GLU A 488 31.45 7.03 8.94
CA GLU A 488 31.33 5.83 8.12
C GLU A 488 30.83 4.62 8.93
N ASN A 489 31.23 4.53 10.21
CA ASN A 489 30.73 3.50 11.11
C ASN A 489 29.21 3.62 11.37
N ASP A 490 28.68 4.84 11.49
CA ASP A 490 27.23 5.05 11.66
C ASP A 490 26.46 4.60 10.41
N ARG A 491 27.00 4.91 9.23
CA ARG A 491 26.42 4.49 7.95
C ARG A 491 26.38 2.97 7.82
N MET A 492 27.53 2.32 8.03
CA MET A 492 27.65 0.86 7.97
C MET A 492 26.75 0.17 8.99
N LEU A 493 26.64 0.73 10.20
CA LEU A 493 25.75 0.22 11.23
C LEU A 493 24.30 0.22 10.77
N ARG A 494 23.83 1.32 10.16
CA ARG A 494 22.44 1.43 9.67
C ARG A 494 22.17 0.50 8.50
N ILE A 495 23.12 0.35 7.57
CA ILE A 495 23.00 -0.62 6.47
C ILE A 495 22.87 -2.05 7.02
N ARG A 496 23.68 -2.42 8.02
CA ARG A 496 23.58 -3.74 8.65
C ARG A 496 22.30 -3.92 9.46
N VAL A 497 21.77 -2.85 10.07
CA VAL A 497 20.43 -2.88 10.66
C VAL A 497 19.39 -3.19 9.60
N TYR A 498 19.43 -2.59 8.41
CA TYR A 498 18.50 -2.95 7.34
C TYR A 498 18.55 -4.46 7.02
N VAL A 499 19.75 -5.04 6.88
CA VAL A 499 19.89 -6.49 6.62
C VAL A 499 19.36 -7.35 7.78
N HIS A 500 19.59 -6.94 9.03
CA HIS A 500 19.01 -7.58 10.22
C HIS A 500 17.48 -7.60 10.17
N GLU A 501 16.88 -6.44 9.90
CA GLU A 501 15.42 -6.27 9.83
C GLU A 501 14.81 -7.03 8.66
N PHE A 502 15.52 -7.11 7.54
CA PHE A 502 15.11 -7.93 6.41
C PHE A 502 15.10 -9.42 6.76
N GLY A 503 16.00 -9.89 7.64
CA GLY A 503 15.95 -11.24 8.21
C GLY A 503 14.63 -11.53 8.93
N HIS A 504 14.11 -10.57 9.70
CA HIS A 504 12.78 -10.67 10.32
C HIS A 504 11.66 -10.68 9.26
N GLN A 505 11.68 -9.74 8.31
CA GLN A 505 10.62 -9.64 7.31
C GLN A 505 10.56 -10.87 6.39
N PHE A 506 11.71 -11.32 5.91
CA PHE A 506 11.80 -12.35 4.88
C PHE A 506 11.55 -13.75 5.44
N ARG A 507 12.06 -14.05 6.65
CA ARG A 507 12.00 -15.41 7.21
C ARG A 507 11.54 -15.48 8.66
N ARG A 508 11.12 -14.38 9.26
CA ARG A 508 10.68 -14.31 10.67
C ARG A 508 11.75 -14.89 11.60
N LEU A 509 13.01 -14.58 11.33
CA LEU A 509 14.07 -14.80 12.30
C LEU A 509 13.74 -13.96 13.54
N MET A 510 14.17 -14.40 14.72
CA MET A 510 14.02 -13.67 15.98
C MET A 510 15.33 -12.98 16.32
N ASP A 511 15.24 -11.93 17.13
CA ASP A 511 16.40 -11.31 17.75
C ASP A 511 17.17 -12.33 18.58
N GLU A 512 18.49 -12.35 18.49
CA GLU A 512 19.36 -13.24 19.26
C GLU A 512 20.01 -12.56 20.46
N TYR A 513 19.79 -11.25 20.62
CA TYR A 513 20.18 -10.51 21.82
C TYR A 513 19.13 -10.63 22.94
N ALA A 514 19.57 -10.39 24.17
CA ALA A 514 18.69 -10.26 25.33
C ALA A 514 18.57 -8.79 25.74
N THR A 515 17.39 -8.40 26.22
CA THR A 515 17.14 -7.09 26.80
C THR A 515 16.31 -7.27 28.07
N LYS A 516 16.54 -6.44 29.09
CA LYS A 516 15.84 -6.60 30.38
C LYS A 516 14.34 -6.24 30.34
N ASP A 517 13.90 -5.52 29.30
CA ASP A 517 12.63 -4.78 29.34
C ASP A 517 11.55 -5.31 28.38
N HIS A 518 11.80 -6.40 27.66
CA HIS A 518 10.85 -6.90 26.66
C HIS A 518 10.04 -8.11 27.18
N PRO A 519 8.70 -8.02 27.20
CA PRO A 519 7.86 -9.13 27.62
C PRO A 519 7.97 -10.30 26.64
N GLN A 520 7.94 -11.52 27.18
CA GLN A 520 8.02 -12.74 26.37
C GLN A 520 6.86 -12.79 25.38
N THR A 521 7.16 -12.83 24.08
CA THR A 521 6.15 -13.15 23.08
C THR A 521 6.33 -14.61 22.63
N ASN A 522 5.26 -15.40 22.74
CA ASN A 522 5.22 -16.82 22.38
C ASN A 522 5.18 -17.08 20.87
N LYS A 523 5.78 -16.21 20.06
CA LYS A 523 5.70 -16.32 18.60
C LYS A 523 6.75 -17.30 18.08
N ASN A 524 6.37 -18.02 17.02
CA ASN A 524 7.12 -19.04 16.28
C ASN A 524 8.65 -18.81 16.25
N LYS A 525 9.39 -19.54 17.09
CA LYS A 525 10.83 -19.35 17.36
C LYS A 525 11.68 -20.17 16.38
N ARG A 526 11.90 -19.67 15.16
CA ARG A 526 12.66 -20.42 14.13
C ARG A 526 14.19 -20.51 14.38
N ASN A 527 14.76 -19.52 15.04
CA ASN A 527 16.20 -19.49 15.38
C ASN A 527 16.46 -19.36 16.89
N CYS A 528 15.42 -19.48 17.71
CA CYS A 528 15.53 -19.61 19.16
C CYS A 528 14.98 -20.97 19.61
N TYR A 529 15.54 -21.53 20.68
CA TYR A 529 15.07 -22.77 21.30
C TYR A 529 14.66 -22.49 22.75
N ASP A 530 13.47 -22.96 23.15
CA ASP A 530 12.91 -22.84 24.51
C ASP A 530 12.29 -24.20 24.87
N GLY A 531 13.17 -25.19 25.06
CA GLY A 531 12.78 -26.51 25.53
C GLY A 531 12.28 -26.48 26.98
N PRO A 532 11.50 -27.49 27.43
CA PRO A 532 10.94 -27.51 28.78
C PRO A 532 11.97 -27.54 29.91
N GLN A 533 13.13 -28.20 29.72
CA GLN A 533 14.17 -28.27 30.76
C GLN A 533 15.04 -27.00 30.78
N ARG A 534 15.10 -26.29 29.66
CA ARG A 534 15.83 -25.04 29.48
C ARG A 534 17.30 -25.18 29.85
N THR A 535 17.91 -26.30 29.46
CA THR A 535 19.33 -26.59 29.67
C THR A 535 20.10 -26.66 28.37
N VAL A 536 21.41 -26.40 28.43
CA VAL A 536 22.30 -26.54 27.27
C VAL A 536 22.26 -27.94 26.68
N ASN A 537 22.29 -28.99 27.53
CA ASN A 537 22.23 -30.38 27.07
C ASN A 537 20.93 -30.68 26.33
N GLU A 538 19.79 -30.24 26.86
CA GLU A 538 18.51 -30.39 26.19
C GLU A 538 18.51 -29.68 24.82
N CYS A 539 19.07 -28.46 24.74
CA CYS A 539 19.22 -27.75 23.48
C CYS A 539 20.11 -28.52 22.48
N LEU A 540 21.25 -29.06 22.93
CA LEU A 540 22.16 -29.82 22.07
C LEU A 540 21.49 -31.07 21.47
N GLU A 541 20.56 -31.68 22.22
CA GLU A 541 19.84 -32.89 21.80
C GLU A 541 18.59 -32.60 20.95
N ASN A 542 17.91 -31.48 21.20
CA ASN A 542 16.54 -31.25 20.73
C ASN A 542 16.33 -29.95 19.93
N ALA A 543 17.32 -29.05 19.88
CA ALA A 543 17.18 -27.85 19.07
C ALA A 543 17.02 -28.20 17.59
N GLN A 544 16.26 -27.35 16.89
CA GLN A 544 16.04 -27.44 15.44
C GLN A 544 17.33 -27.40 14.62
N TRP A 545 18.45 -26.91 15.18
CA TRP A 545 19.78 -26.88 14.57
C TRP A 545 20.75 -27.95 15.10
N LYS A 546 20.28 -28.99 15.79
CA LYS A 546 21.17 -30.02 16.38
C LYS A 546 22.13 -30.66 15.37
N ASP A 547 21.68 -30.85 14.13
CA ASP A 547 22.49 -31.45 13.05
C ASP A 547 23.52 -30.46 12.48
N PHE A 548 23.46 -29.19 12.89
CA PHE A 548 24.40 -28.14 12.54
C PHE A 548 25.47 -27.91 13.62
N ILE A 549 25.37 -28.53 14.80
CA ILE A 549 26.32 -28.31 15.90
C ILE A 549 27.76 -28.56 15.45
N GLY A 550 28.64 -27.60 15.74
CA GLY A 550 30.06 -27.61 15.34
C GLY A 550 30.34 -27.09 13.92
N GLN A 551 29.31 -26.74 13.14
CA GLN A 551 29.51 -26.06 11.85
C GLN A 551 29.82 -24.57 12.06
N GLY A 552 30.60 -23.96 11.17
CA GLY A 552 31.08 -22.58 11.30
C GLY A 552 32.38 -22.49 12.09
N THR A 553 32.81 -21.26 12.41
CA THR A 553 34.05 -21.02 13.16
C THR A 553 33.93 -19.83 14.09
N GLY A 554 34.57 -19.92 15.26
CA GLY A 554 34.67 -18.79 16.19
C GLY A 554 33.30 -18.35 16.70
N ASP A 555 32.97 -17.06 16.54
CA ASP A 555 31.69 -16.54 17.04
C ASP A 555 30.48 -17.01 16.20
N LEU A 556 30.70 -17.54 14.98
CA LEU A 556 29.66 -18.09 14.10
C LEU A 556 29.56 -19.63 14.17
N GLU A 557 30.32 -20.28 15.05
CA GLU A 557 30.18 -21.71 15.29
C GLU A 557 28.80 -22.01 15.88
N VAL A 558 28.15 -23.06 15.36
CA VAL A 558 26.82 -23.47 15.79
C VAL A 558 26.91 -24.31 17.07
N GLY A 559 26.16 -23.90 18.08
CA GLY A 559 26.05 -24.55 19.38
C GLY A 559 24.76 -24.14 20.09
N CYS A 560 24.76 -24.19 21.41
CA CYS A 560 23.62 -23.80 22.24
C CYS A 560 24.06 -22.69 23.20
N TYR A 561 23.81 -21.45 22.81
CA TYR A 561 24.23 -20.28 23.59
C TYR A 561 23.02 -19.62 24.25
N GLU A 562 23.11 -19.35 25.55
CA GLU A 562 22.04 -18.72 26.32
C GLU A 562 21.75 -17.29 25.85
N SER A 563 20.48 -16.88 25.99
CA SER A 563 19.84 -15.63 25.53
C SER A 563 19.37 -15.67 24.08
N CYS A 564 18.07 -15.48 23.88
CA CYS A 564 17.45 -15.32 22.55
C CYS A 564 16.08 -14.64 22.72
N ASN A 565 15.60 -14.00 21.66
CA ASN A 565 14.31 -13.30 21.57
C ASN A 565 14.12 -12.30 22.71
N THR A 566 15.13 -11.48 23.01
CA THR A 566 15.11 -10.50 24.10
C THR A 566 15.02 -11.05 25.53
N VAL A 567 15.00 -12.38 25.73
CA VAL A 567 14.85 -13.01 27.05
C VAL A 567 16.20 -13.45 27.62
N GLU A 568 16.51 -13.04 28.87
CA GLU A 568 17.76 -13.42 29.56
C GLU A 568 17.78 -14.90 30.05
N THR A 569 16.64 -15.58 30.17
CA THR A 569 16.56 -16.95 30.75
C THR A 569 15.51 -17.85 30.11
N PRO A 570 15.80 -19.15 29.99
CA PRO A 570 16.92 -19.74 29.29
C PRO A 570 16.40 -20.14 27.90
N PHE A 571 16.48 -19.17 26.99
CA PHE A 571 16.26 -19.39 25.58
C PHE A 571 17.65 -19.51 24.95
N PHE A 572 17.78 -20.41 23.99
CA PHE A 572 19.05 -20.67 23.32
C PHE A 572 19.00 -20.14 21.89
N ARG A 573 20.14 -19.70 21.39
CA ARG A 573 20.40 -19.39 19.99
C ARG A 573 21.48 -20.29 19.42
N SER A 574 21.55 -20.39 18.10
CA SER A 574 22.49 -21.25 17.40
C SER A 574 23.92 -20.74 17.40
N THR A 575 24.17 -19.43 17.41
CA THR A 575 25.54 -18.87 17.27
C THR A 575 25.93 -17.97 18.42
N LYS A 576 27.23 -17.85 18.71
CA LYS A 576 27.68 -16.92 19.74
C LYS A 576 27.45 -15.49 19.30
N LYS A 577 27.80 -15.09 18.08
CA LYS A 577 27.37 -13.81 17.48
C LYS A 577 26.89 -14.06 16.06
N SER A 578 25.91 -13.28 15.64
CA SER A 578 25.35 -13.23 14.28
C SER A 578 24.79 -11.84 14.05
N ILE A 579 24.42 -11.53 12.81
CA ILE A 579 23.69 -10.29 12.51
C ILE A 579 22.38 -10.18 13.30
N MET A 580 21.72 -11.30 13.61
CA MET A 580 20.50 -11.33 14.44
C MET A 580 20.78 -11.02 15.92
N ARG A 581 22.03 -11.13 16.38
CA ARG A 581 22.43 -10.82 17.75
C ARG A 581 23.02 -9.42 17.88
N SER A 582 23.90 -9.05 16.96
CA SER A 582 24.73 -7.86 17.09
C SER A 582 25.04 -7.31 15.71
N ILE A 583 24.60 -6.07 15.54
CA ILE A 583 24.87 -5.21 14.37
C ILE A 583 26.21 -4.46 14.52
N THR A 584 26.78 -4.43 15.73
CA THR A 584 28.05 -3.76 16.05
C THR A 584 29.20 -4.76 16.12
N GLY A 585 30.32 -4.47 15.44
CA GLY A 585 31.54 -5.31 15.47
C GLY A 585 31.87 -5.93 14.11
N ASP A 586 32.69 -6.99 14.13
CA ASP A 586 33.14 -7.68 12.91
C ASP A 586 31.97 -7.99 11.97
N GLN A 587 32.24 -8.12 10.67
CA GLN A 587 31.27 -8.37 9.59
C GLN A 587 30.65 -9.78 9.67
N TYR A 588 30.02 -10.11 10.81
CA TYR A 588 29.28 -11.35 11.01
C TYR A 588 28.11 -11.45 10.02
N GLY A 589 28.03 -12.58 9.32
CA GLY A 589 26.84 -12.98 8.59
C GLY A 589 25.71 -13.44 9.52
N PHE A 590 24.74 -14.13 8.93
CA PHE A 590 23.62 -14.72 9.68
C PHE A 590 24.04 -15.94 10.50
N GLY A 591 25.11 -16.64 10.11
CA GLY A 591 25.53 -17.89 10.73
C GLY A 591 24.78 -19.09 10.15
N ALA A 592 25.39 -20.28 10.18
CA ALA A 592 24.98 -21.41 9.35
C ALA A 592 23.49 -21.80 9.49
N TRP A 593 22.93 -21.77 10.71
CA TRP A 593 21.51 -22.10 10.92
C TRP A 593 20.56 -21.04 10.34
N ASN A 594 20.80 -19.75 10.60
CA ASN A 594 19.96 -18.69 10.04
C ASN A 594 20.09 -18.63 8.51
N GLU A 595 21.29 -18.82 7.97
CA GLU A 595 21.52 -18.92 6.53
C GLU A 595 20.77 -20.10 5.93
N HIS A 596 20.74 -21.26 6.60
CA HIS A 596 19.94 -22.41 6.18
C HIS A 596 18.45 -22.06 6.09
N LEU A 597 17.89 -21.41 7.11
CA LEU A 597 16.48 -20.99 7.12
C LEU A 597 16.16 -19.99 6.01
N LEU A 598 17.08 -19.07 5.72
CA LEU A 598 16.96 -18.10 4.64
C LEU A 598 17.04 -18.80 3.27
N ARG A 599 17.96 -19.76 3.08
CA ARG A 599 18.08 -20.56 1.85
C ARG A 599 16.83 -21.41 1.60
N GLU A 600 16.26 -22.04 2.62
CA GLU A 600 15.00 -22.80 2.49
C GLU A 600 13.87 -21.92 1.93
N LYS A 601 13.83 -20.64 2.32
CA LYS A 601 12.87 -19.68 1.73
C LYS A 601 13.29 -19.29 0.31
N LEU A 602 14.57 -19.04 0.06
CA LEU A 602 15.09 -18.69 -1.26
C LEU A 602 14.93 -19.82 -2.29
N ASP A 603 14.92 -21.08 -1.89
CA ASP A 603 14.76 -22.23 -2.79
C ASP A 603 13.34 -22.35 -3.36
N GLN A 604 12.39 -21.57 -2.84
CA GLN A 604 11.04 -21.41 -3.41
C GLN A 604 11.03 -20.52 -4.66
N PHE A 605 12.15 -19.86 -4.97
CA PHE A 605 12.31 -18.94 -6.09
C PHE A 605 13.28 -19.50 -7.12
N THR A 606 12.88 -19.49 -8.38
CA THR A 606 13.69 -20.03 -9.49
C THR A 606 14.84 -19.11 -9.85
N GLY A 607 14.67 -17.80 -9.63
CA GLY A 607 15.57 -16.77 -10.15
C GLY A 607 15.61 -16.74 -11.67
N VAL A 608 16.63 -16.09 -12.22
CA VAL A 608 17.00 -16.18 -13.64
C VAL A 608 18.32 -16.96 -13.73
N PRO A 609 18.49 -17.87 -14.69
CA PRO A 609 19.78 -18.50 -14.96
C PRO A 609 20.86 -17.43 -15.11
N ALA A 610 21.96 -17.58 -14.37
CA ALA A 610 23.08 -16.64 -14.40
C ALA A 610 23.72 -16.53 -15.79
#